data_AF-A0AB37VA64-F1
#
_entry.id   AF-A0AB37VA64-F1
#
_cell.length_a   1.000
_cell.length_b   1.000
_cell.length_c   1.000
_cell.angle_alpha   90.00
_cell.angle_beta   90.00
_cell.angle_gamma   90.00
#
_symmetry.space_group_name_H-M   'P 1'
#
loop_
_entity.id
_entity.type
_entity.pdbx_description
1 polymer ?
#
loop_
_entity_poly.entity_id
_entity_poly.type
_entity_poly.pdbx_seq_one_letter_code
_entity_poly.pdbx_strand_id
1 'polypeptide(L)'
;MENNALTLVLKNDWVASSSGNTYTGKYTVGRFHLTDAFIVVYMKLIHGIEIPDLWVSSSFTNIPDTDTRRVMYMEGCDMLSKETMNEIRNTVKSPTDNMKIHRNGNHVTKIEFMEERNEITL
;
A
#
# COMPACT_ATOMS: atom_id res chain seq x y z
N MET A 1 -13.25 -5.95 -21.43
CA MET A 1 -13.58 -6.22 -20.00
C MET A 1 -12.25 -6.52 -19.33
N GLU A 2 -11.64 -5.54 -18.66
CA GLU A 2 -10.44 -5.81 -17.88
C GLU A 2 -10.81 -6.71 -16.72
N ASN A 3 -10.06 -7.80 -16.54
CA ASN A 3 -10.21 -8.67 -15.40
C ASN A 3 -9.85 -7.86 -14.15
N ASN A 4 -10.85 -7.37 -13.41
CA ASN A 4 -10.73 -6.80 -12.06
C ASN A 4 -10.34 -7.87 -11.02
N ALA A 5 -9.57 -8.88 -11.42
CA ALA A 5 -9.15 -9.97 -10.57
C ALA A 5 -8.00 -9.49 -9.68
N LEU A 6 -8.28 -9.36 -8.38
CA LEU A 6 -7.26 -9.17 -7.37
C LEU A 6 -6.27 -10.35 -7.43
N THR A 7 -5.00 -10.04 -7.65
CA THR A 7 -3.91 -11.00 -7.72
C THR A 7 -3.02 -10.83 -6.50
N LEU A 8 -2.58 -11.92 -5.89
CA LEU A 8 -1.62 -11.87 -4.78
C LEU A 8 -0.23 -11.39 -5.28
N VAL A 9 0.43 -10.55 -4.50
CA VAL A 9 1.83 -10.16 -4.72
C VAL A 9 2.72 -11.23 -4.11
N LEU A 10 3.51 -11.91 -4.94
CA LEU A 10 4.50 -12.89 -4.50
C LEU A 10 5.87 -12.25 -4.31
N LYS A 11 6.72 -12.91 -3.52
CA LYS A 11 8.11 -12.51 -3.34
C LYS A 11 8.81 -12.37 -4.71
N ASN A 12 9.51 -11.26 -4.91
CA ASN A 12 10.20 -10.91 -6.15
C ASN A 12 9.31 -10.58 -7.37
N ASP A 13 7.98 -10.55 -7.24
CA ASP A 13 7.10 -10.13 -8.33
C ASP A 13 7.32 -8.68 -8.78
N TRP A 14 7.97 -7.88 -7.93
CA TRP A 14 8.30 -6.49 -8.22
C TRP A 14 9.40 -6.35 -9.29
N VAL A 15 10.24 -7.38 -9.48
CA VAL A 15 11.35 -7.35 -10.44
C VAL A 15 10.77 -7.37 -11.86
N ALA A 16 10.97 -6.28 -12.60
CA ALA A 16 10.58 -6.23 -14.00
C ALA A 16 11.49 -7.16 -14.83
N SER A 17 10.91 -7.96 -15.72
CA SER A 17 11.66 -8.72 -16.74
C SER A 17 12.26 -7.84 -17.85
N SER A 18 12.12 -6.50 -17.78
CA SER A 18 12.62 -5.58 -18.82
C SER A 18 13.57 -4.55 -18.23
N SER A 19 14.77 -4.47 -18.82
CA SER A 19 15.89 -3.57 -18.51
C SER A 19 15.65 -2.08 -18.82
N GLY A 20 14.44 -1.67 -19.23
CA GLY A 20 14.19 -0.34 -19.78
C GLY A 20 13.48 0.66 -18.87
N ASN A 21 12.84 0.22 -17.78
CA ASN A 21 11.92 1.08 -17.03
C ASN A 21 12.32 1.19 -15.55
N THR A 22 13.31 2.04 -15.26
CA THR A 22 13.49 2.61 -13.92
C THR A 22 12.28 3.50 -13.61
N TYR A 23 11.19 2.92 -13.12
CA TYR A 23 10.07 3.70 -12.59
C TYR A 23 10.47 4.35 -11.25
N THR A 24 10.91 5.60 -11.32
CA THR A 24 11.32 6.48 -10.21
C THR A 24 10.13 7.31 -9.69
N GLY A 25 9.00 6.67 -9.39
CA GLY A 25 7.86 7.36 -8.79
C GLY A 25 7.91 7.31 -7.27
N LYS A 26 7.36 8.33 -6.59
CA LYS A 26 7.29 8.40 -5.12
C LYS A 26 6.71 7.11 -4.51
N TYR A 27 5.67 6.58 -5.16
CA TYR A 27 4.89 5.43 -4.75
C TYR A 27 5.08 4.20 -5.65
N THR A 28 6.33 3.85 -5.98
CA THR A 28 6.63 2.68 -6.83
C THR A 28 7.49 1.62 -6.13
N VAL A 29 7.27 0.36 -6.52
CA VAL A 29 8.06 -0.82 -6.12
C VAL A 29 8.34 -1.65 -7.37
N GLY A 30 9.47 -1.40 -8.03
CA GLY A 30 9.77 -2.02 -9.33
C GLY A 30 8.67 -1.72 -10.34
N ARG A 31 7.99 -2.75 -10.85
CA ARG A 31 6.85 -2.57 -11.77
C ARG A 31 5.55 -2.11 -11.11
N PHE A 32 5.47 -2.11 -9.78
CA PHE A 32 4.24 -1.82 -9.05
C PHE A 32 4.07 -0.34 -8.71
N HIS A 33 2.82 0.08 -8.62
CA HIS A 33 2.37 1.38 -8.13
C HIS A 33 1.56 1.18 -6.86
N LEU A 34 1.97 1.82 -5.77
CA LEU A 34 1.23 1.80 -4.50
C LEU A 34 0.08 2.80 -4.62
N THR A 35 -1.14 2.33 -4.40
CA THR A 35 -2.31 3.21 -4.36
C THR A 35 -2.38 3.95 -3.04
N ASP A 36 -3.02 5.13 -3.03
CA ASP A 36 -3.23 5.90 -1.81
C ASP A 36 -4.03 5.09 -0.78
N ALA A 37 -5.06 4.36 -1.24
CA ALA A 37 -5.83 3.44 -0.41
C ALA A 37 -4.95 2.38 0.26
N PHE A 38 -4.01 1.78 -0.48
CA PHE A 38 -3.06 0.82 0.09
C PHE A 38 -2.17 1.46 1.16
N ILE A 39 -1.64 2.67 0.90
CA ILE A 39 -0.79 3.39 1.85
C ILE A 39 -1.56 3.72 3.12
N VAL A 40 -2.79 4.22 3.01
CA VAL A 40 -3.67 4.53 4.15
C VAL A 40 -3.91 3.28 4.99
N VAL A 41 -4.27 2.15 4.37
CA VAL A 41 -4.52 0.90 5.09
C VAL A 41 -3.23 0.35 5.71
N TYR A 42 -2.08 0.46 5.03
CA TYR A 42 -0.79 0.07 5.58
C TYR A 42 -0.47 0.84 6.85
N MET A 43 -0.58 2.18 6.81
CA MET A 43 -0.31 3.03 7.96
C MET A 43 -1.23 2.72 9.14
N LYS A 44 -2.50 2.42 8.85
CA LYS A 44 -3.45 1.97 9.88
C LYS A 44 -3.06 0.62 10.50
N LEU A 45 -2.77 -0.39 9.69
CA LEU A 45 -2.55 -1.76 10.17
C LEU A 45 -1.16 -1.97 10.78
N ILE A 46 -0.12 -1.35 10.23
CA ILE A 46 1.27 -1.59 10.64
C ILE A 46 1.75 -0.54 11.66
N HIS A 47 1.36 0.72 11.48
CA HIS A 47 1.80 1.81 12.36
C HIS A 47 0.71 2.27 13.35
N GLY A 48 -0.52 1.75 13.25
CA GLY A 48 -1.64 2.21 14.10
C GLY A 48 -2.07 3.66 13.83
N ILE A 49 -1.68 4.22 12.67
CA ILE A 49 -1.97 5.61 12.30
C ILE A 49 -3.22 5.64 11.42
N GLU A 50 -4.30 6.19 11.96
CA GLU A 50 -5.55 6.42 11.23
C GLU A 50 -5.84 7.92 11.18
N ILE A 51 -5.88 8.49 9.97
CA ILE A 51 -6.19 9.91 9.76
C ILE A 51 -7.72 10.09 9.69
N PRO A 52 -8.34 10.78 10.67
CA PRO A 52 -9.78 11.01 10.67
C PRO A 52 -10.21 11.88 9.49
N ASP A 53 -11.41 11.63 8.96
CA ASP A 53 -11.99 12.44 7.88
C ASP A 53 -12.05 13.93 8.24
N LEU A 54 -12.31 14.24 9.51
CA LEU A 54 -12.37 15.63 10.00
C LEU A 54 -11.06 16.40 9.79
N TRP A 55 -9.90 15.73 9.81
CA TRP A 55 -8.61 16.39 9.63
C TRP A 55 -8.35 16.77 8.16
N VAL A 56 -8.94 16.01 7.24
CA VAL A 56 -8.80 16.16 5.80
C VAL A 56 -10.05 16.73 5.11
N SER A 57 -11.12 17.00 5.85
CA SER A 57 -12.36 17.56 5.30
C SER A 57 -12.26 19.06 5.07
N SER A 58 -11.51 19.78 5.91
CA SER A 58 -11.25 21.22 5.77
C SER A 58 -9.98 21.55 4.99
N SER A 59 -9.17 20.54 4.71
CA SER A 59 -7.88 20.63 4.02
C SER A 59 -7.98 19.96 2.65
N PHE A 60 -7.24 20.43 1.64
CA PHE A 60 -7.23 19.81 0.30
C PHE A 60 -8.61 19.64 -0.35
N THR A 61 -9.51 20.62 -0.14
CA THR A 61 -10.93 20.56 -0.57
C THR A 61 -11.13 20.44 -2.09
N ASN A 62 -10.10 20.74 -2.87
CA ASN A 62 -10.04 20.55 -4.32
C ASN A 62 -9.77 19.09 -4.75
N ILE A 63 -9.45 18.20 -3.82
CA ILE A 63 -9.18 16.79 -4.08
C ILE A 63 -10.40 15.96 -3.68
N PRO A 64 -11.08 15.29 -4.63
CA PRO A 64 -12.30 14.55 -4.33
C PRO A 64 -12.02 13.25 -3.56
N ASP A 65 -10.91 12.57 -3.88
CA ASP A 65 -10.56 11.29 -3.26
C ASP A 65 -10.08 11.49 -1.81
N THR A 66 -10.69 10.76 -0.87
CA THR A 66 -10.37 10.90 0.55
C THR A 66 -9.01 10.27 0.90
N ASP A 67 -8.64 9.15 0.28
CA ASP A 67 -7.37 8.48 0.56
C ASP A 67 -6.20 9.30 0.04
N THR A 68 -6.31 9.93 -1.13
CA THR A 68 -5.34 10.91 -1.63
C THR A 68 -5.17 12.05 -0.63
N ARG A 69 -6.26 12.61 -0.09
CA ARG A 69 -6.16 13.67 0.93
C ARG A 69 -5.46 13.20 2.21
N ARG A 70 -5.72 11.97 2.66
CA ARG A 70 -5.02 11.37 3.81
C ARG A 70 -3.54 11.19 3.52
N VAL A 71 -3.17 10.71 2.34
CA VAL A 71 -1.76 10.60 1.93
C VAL A 71 -1.09 11.97 1.92
N MET A 72 -1.70 12.99 1.31
CA MET A 72 -1.17 14.36 1.30
C MET A 72 -1.01 14.92 2.72
N TYR A 73 -1.95 14.64 3.63
CA TYR A 73 -1.83 15.01 5.04
C TYR A 73 -0.64 14.30 5.71
N MET A 74 -0.52 12.99 5.53
CA MET A 74 0.58 12.20 6.08
C MET A 74 1.95 12.66 5.55
N GLU A 75 2.04 13.08 4.29
CA GLU A 75 3.24 13.70 3.72
C GLU A 75 3.56 15.05 4.37
N GLY A 76 2.56 15.93 4.50
CA GLY A 76 2.74 17.25 5.11
C GLY A 76 3.12 17.20 6.59
N CYS A 77 2.77 16.11 7.27
CA CYS A 77 3.13 15.83 8.66
C CYS A 77 4.36 14.91 8.82
N ASP A 78 5.12 14.65 7.74
CA ASP A 78 6.31 13.78 7.73
C ASP A 78 6.07 12.33 8.24
N MET A 79 4.83 11.86 8.20
CA MET A 79 4.45 10.49 8.56
C MET A 79 4.85 9.48 7.46
N LEU A 80 4.97 9.94 6.21
CA LEU A 80 5.48 9.16 5.07
C LEU A 80 6.94 9.53 4.77
N SER A 81 7.77 9.51 5.81
CA SER A 81 9.20 9.75 5.71
C SER A 81 9.88 8.79 4.70
N LYS A 82 11.11 9.09 4.30
CA LYS A 82 11.91 8.19 3.43
C LYS A 82 12.05 6.78 4.03
N GLU A 83 12.17 6.69 5.34
CA GLU A 83 12.30 5.43 6.07
C GLU A 83 10.99 4.64 6.02
N THR A 84 9.88 5.25 6.40
CA THR A 84 8.53 4.65 6.34
C THR A 84 8.22 4.18 4.92
N MET A 85 8.50 5.00 3.91
CA MET A 85 8.30 4.61 2.52
C MET A 85 9.20 3.45 2.11
N ASN A 86 10.44 3.36 2.59
CA ASN A 86 11.30 2.21 2.32
C ASN A 86 10.79 0.93 2.99
N GLU A 87 10.25 1.04 4.20
CA GLU A 87 9.60 -0.06 4.90
C GLU A 87 8.41 -0.60 4.08
N ILE A 88 7.48 0.26 3.69
CA ILE A 88 6.33 -0.11 2.83
C ILE A 88 6.81 -0.84 1.57
N ARG A 89 7.84 -0.30 0.90
CA ARG A 89 8.40 -0.93 -0.31
C ARG A 89 8.97 -2.31 0.00
N ASN A 90 9.68 -2.48 1.11
CA ASN A 90 10.27 -3.77 1.49
C ASN A 90 9.19 -4.81 1.81
N THR A 91 8.12 -4.40 2.47
CA THR A 91 6.96 -5.25 2.74
C THR A 91 6.30 -5.72 1.45
N VAL A 92 6.16 -4.85 0.44
CA VAL A 92 5.63 -5.24 -0.89
C VAL A 92 6.60 -6.15 -1.65
N LYS A 93 7.92 -5.95 -1.51
CA LYS A 93 8.93 -6.78 -2.18
C LYS A 93 8.96 -8.21 -1.67
N SER A 94 8.75 -8.38 -0.38
CA SER A 94 8.80 -9.66 0.32
C SER A 94 7.75 -9.67 1.44
N PRO A 95 6.45 -9.84 1.11
CA PRO A 95 5.40 -9.96 2.12
C PRO A 95 5.72 -11.11 3.07
N THR A 96 5.41 -10.95 4.36
CA THR A 96 5.57 -12.03 5.34
C THR A 96 4.45 -13.06 5.22
N ASP A 97 4.68 -14.28 5.71
CA ASP A 97 3.73 -15.40 5.56
C ASP A 97 2.37 -15.13 6.22
N ASN A 98 2.33 -14.28 7.26
CA ASN A 98 1.10 -13.90 7.96
C ASN A 98 0.35 -12.74 7.31
N MET A 99 0.79 -12.22 6.15
CA MET A 99 0.10 -11.15 5.44
C MET A 99 -0.10 -11.47 3.97
N LYS A 100 -1.16 -10.93 3.39
CA LYS A 100 -1.43 -10.97 1.95
C LYS A 100 -1.52 -9.55 1.41
N ILE A 101 -0.77 -9.30 0.35
CA ILE A 101 -0.82 -8.05 -0.41
C ILE A 101 -1.43 -8.36 -1.77
N HIS A 102 -2.45 -7.61 -2.16
CA HIS A 102 -3.14 -7.80 -3.43
C HIS A 102 -2.91 -6.63 -4.38
N ARG A 103 -2.93 -6.93 -5.67
CA ARG A 103 -2.83 -5.96 -6.77
C ARG A 103 -3.94 -6.15 -7.80
N ASN A 104 -4.30 -5.06 -8.46
CA ASN A 104 -5.05 -5.06 -9.72
C ASN A 104 -4.14 -4.53 -10.83
N GLY A 105 -3.80 -5.38 -11.81
CA GLY A 105 -2.76 -5.06 -12.79
C GLY A 105 -1.42 -4.76 -12.08
N ASN A 106 -0.85 -3.59 -12.30
CA ASN A 106 0.36 -3.11 -11.62
C ASN A 106 0.09 -2.28 -10.35
N HIS A 107 -1.17 -2.05 -9.98
CA HIS A 107 -1.54 -1.25 -8.82
C HIS A 107 -1.70 -2.15 -7.59
N VAL A 108 -0.94 -1.88 -6.53
CA VAL A 108 -1.08 -2.55 -5.24
C VAL A 108 -2.21 -1.86 -4.47
N THR A 109 -3.23 -2.62 -4.12
CA THR A 109 -4.54 -2.09 -3.70
C THR A 109 -4.96 -2.52 -2.31
N LYS A 110 -4.45 -3.63 -1.77
CA LYS A 110 -4.92 -4.17 -0.49
C LYS A 110 -3.79 -4.86 0.28
N ILE A 111 -3.86 -4.76 1.60
CA ILE A 111 -3.11 -5.57 2.56
C ILE A 111 -4.09 -6.15 3.58
N GLU A 112 -3.88 -7.40 3.98
CA GLU A 112 -4.67 -8.08 5.01
C GLU A 112 -3.77 -9.04 5.79
N PHE A 113 -4.01 -9.19 7.09
CA PHE A 113 -3.39 -10.23 7.89
C PHE A 113 -4.19 -11.52 7.78
N MET A 114 -3.48 -12.65 7.75
CA MET A 114 -4.10 -13.95 7.87
C MET A 114 -4.37 -14.21 9.37
N GLU A 115 -5.61 -14.51 9.73
CA GLU A 115 -5.91 -15.05 11.05
C GLU A 115 -5.15 -16.38 11.22
N GLU A 116 -4.37 -16.52 12.28
CA GLU A 116 -3.84 -17.82 12.68
C GLU A 116 -5.04 -18.73 12.92
N ARG A 117 -5.16 -19.79 12.11
CA ARG A 117 -6.07 -20.89 12.44
C ARG A 117 -5.55 -21.50 13.72
N ASN A 118 -6.07 -21.05 14.85
CA ASN A 118 -6.07 -21.83 16.08
C ASN A 118 -6.94 -23.05 15.80
N GLU A 119 -6.37 -24.06 15.15
CA GLU A 119 -6.92 -25.42 15.12
C GLU A 119 -6.84 -25.95 16.54
N ILE A 120 -7.81 -25.53 17.37
CA ILE A 120 -8.12 -26.21 18.61
C ILE A 120 -8.67 -27.55 18.18
N THR A 121 -7.76 -28.52 18.09
CA THR A 121 -8.13 -29.92 17.96
C THR A 121 -8.59 -30.34 19.35
N LEU A 122 -9.91 -30.43 19.54
CA LEU A 122 -10.56 -31.06 20.70
C LEU A 122 -11.51 -32.13 20.19
#